data_AF-X0WGV4-F1
#
_entry.id   AF-X0WGV4-F1
#
_cell.length_a   1.000
_cell.length_b   1.000
_cell.length_c   1.000
_cell.angle_alpha   90.00
_cell.angle_beta   90.00
_cell.angle_gamma   90.00
#
_symmetry.space_group_name_H-M   'P 1'
#
loop_
_entity.id
_entity.type
_entity.pdbx_description
1 polymer ?
#
loop_
_entity_poly.entity_id
_entity_poly.type
_entity_poly.pdbx_seq_one_letter_code
_entity_poly.pdbx_strand_id
1 'polypeptide(L)'
;NWAPAHIPKRELLEVFVTPFEAAVREAKLGSIMNAYHELDGVPCGASRELFEALLRGELGFDGVVVSDYFTIPTLMTYHQVAASKAEAARLALEAGLDVELPTLNYYGEPLREALADGRVEMAQVDRAVARVLRMKFELGLFENAYVDAEAAPAVFDTPEQRRLARRIAQKSMVLLKNEGDLLPLDRSLRRLAVIGPSAESIRLLQGDYHYPAHLEMRFGPVGEGSLAPRPEAGAVDLAQYFVPMVSVLEGIRSKS
;
A
#
# COMPACT_ATOMS: atom_id res chain seq x y z
N ASN A 1 2.77 2.09 11.51
CA ASN A 1 3.63 2.44 12.66
C ASN A 1 4.01 3.90 12.52
N TRP A 2 3.74 4.73 13.53
CA TRP A 2 3.97 6.19 13.50
C TRP A 2 5.14 6.61 14.41
N ALA A 3 5.77 5.65 15.10
CA ALA A 3 6.87 5.93 16.02
C ALA A 3 8.03 6.63 15.30
N PRO A 4 8.65 7.66 15.92
CA PRO A 4 9.82 8.32 15.38
C PRO A 4 10.95 7.33 15.08
N ALA A 5 11.70 7.61 14.02
CA ALA A 5 12.89 6.84 13.68
C ALA A 5 14.14 7.73 13.72
N HIS A 6 15.16 7.23 14.41
CA HIS A 6 16.49 7.85 14.48
C HIS A 6 17.42 7.08 13.55
N ILE A 7 17.56 7.57 12.33
CA ILE A 7 18.33 6.91 11.28
C ILE A 7 19.42 7.87 10.81
N PRO A 8 20.70 7.62 11.12
CA PRO A 8 21.79 8.43 10.61
C PRO A 8 21.77 8.51 9.09
N LYS A 9 22.11 9.67 8.51
CA LYS A 9 22.06 9.91 7.06
C LYS A 9 22.73 8.80 6.23
N ARG A 10 23.87 8.28 6.68
CA ARG A 10 24.56 7.18 5.99
C ARG A 10 23.70 5.90 5.92
N GLU A 11 23.10 5.50 7.03
CA GLU A 11 22.24 4.33 7.08
C GLU A 11 20.96 4.53 6.27
N LEU A 12 20.36 5.73 6.35
CA LEU A 12 19.22 6.10 5.52
C LEU A 12 19.54 5.88 4.04
N LEU A 13 20.67 6.39 3.57
CA LEU A 13 21.08 6.30 2.17
C LEU A 13 21.46 4.87 1.75
N GLU A 14 22.30 4.18 2.53
CA GLU A 14 22.87 2.87 2.15
C GLU A 14 21.87 1.70 2.32
N VAL A 15 20.94 1.79 3.27
CA VAL A 15 20.03 0.69 3.60
C VAL A 15 18.62 0.96 3.11
N PHE A 16 18.05 2.11 3.47
CA PHE A 16 16.63 2.36 3.28
C PHE A 16 16.31 3.00 1.93
N VAL A 17 17.17 3.88 1.42
CA VAL A 17 16.97 4.58 0.14
C VAL A 17 17.37 3.73 -1.05
N THR A 18 18.36 2.84 -0.92
CA THR A 18 18.83 1.93 -1.98
C THR A 18 17.70 1.26 -2.81
N PRO A 19 16.65 0.64 -2.22
CA PRO A 19 15.56 0.07 -3.01
C PRO A 19 14.74 1.14 -3.76
N PHE A 20 14.57 2.35 -3.21
CA PHE A 20 13.88 3.45 -3.89
C PHE A 20 14.72 4.01 -5.04
N GLU A 21 16.04 4.12 -4.87
CA GLU A 21 16.95 4.52 -5.94
C GLU A 21 16.84 3.57 -7.14
N ALA A 22 16.86 2.26 -6.89
CA ALA A 22 16.68 1.26 -7.93
C ALA A 22 15.29 1.38 -8.60
N ALA A 23 14.22 1.53 -7.82
CA ALA A 23 12.87 1.71 -8.36
C ALA A 23 12.75 2.96 -9.24
N VAL A 24 13.34 4.08 -8.82
CA VAL A 24 13.32 5.34 -9.58
C VAL A 24 14.17 5.22 -10.85
N ARG A 25 15.43 4.81 -10.72
CA ARG A 25 16.39 4.88 -11.83
C ARG A 25 16.25 3.74 -12.84
N GLU A 26 16.01 2.52 -12.35
CA GLU A 26 15.96 1.32 -13.18
C GLU A 26 14.54 1.00 -13.63
N ALA A 27 13.57 1.03 -12.71
CA ALA A 27 12.19 0.65 -12.99
C ALA A 27 11.30 1.81 -13.47
N LYS A 28 11.81 3.05 -13.44
CA LYS A 28 11.05 4.26 -13.80
C LYS A 28 9.74 4.38 -13.01
N LEU A 29 9.87 4.28 -11.68
CA LEU A 29 8.75 4.37 -10.75
C LEU A 29 7.88 5.61 -11.03
N GLY A 30 6.58 5.39 -11.30
CA GLY A 30 5.66 6.50 -11.61
C GLY A 30 5.10 7.21 -10.39
N SER A 31 4.94 6.52 -9.26
CA SER A 31 4.33 7.08 -8.05
C SER A 31 5.02 6.55 -6.79
N ILE A 32 5.09 7.40 -5.76
CA ILE A 32 5.65 7.04 -4.45
C ILE A 32 4.77 7.57 -3.33
N MET A 33 4.72 6.83 -2.23
CA MET A 33 3.94 7.17 -1.04
C MET A 33 4.86 7.43 0.14
N ASN A 34 4.60 8.48 0.92
CA ASN A 34 5.39 8.79 2.10
C ASN A 34 5.11 7.81 3.24
N ALA A 35 6.07 7.64 4.16
CA ALA A 35 5.82 6.92 5.39
C ALA A 35 5.11 7.81 6.43
N TYR A 36 4.46 7.21 7.42
CA TYR A 36 3.74 7.94 8.48
C TYR A 36 4.63 8.64 9.51
N HIS A 37 5.80 8.08 9.78
CA HIS A 37 6.66 8.49 10.89
C HIS A 37 7.42 9.79 10.59
N GLU A 38 8.14 10.26 11.60
CA GLU A 38 9.12 11.35 11.47
C GLU A 38 10.56 10.82 11.54
N LEU A 39 11.45 11.49 10.82
CA LEU A 39 12.90 11.29 10.90
C LEU A 39 13.50 12.46 11.66
N ASP A 40 14.08 12.18 12.83
CA ASP A 40 14.68 13.18 13.72
C ASP A 40 13.80 14.44 13.94
N GLY A 41 12.50 14.20 14.17
CA GLY A 41 11.51 15.27 14.45
C GLY A 41 10.89 15.93 13.21
N VAL A 42 11.23 15.48 12.00
CA VAL A 42 10.61 15.98 10.75
C VAL A 42 9.66 14.92 10.18
N PRO A 43 8.33 15.17 10.18
CA PRO A 43 7.37 14.26 9.58
C PRO A 43 7.66 14.01 8.11
N CYS A 44 7.67 12.73 7.68
CA CYS A 44 8.01 12.39 6.29
C CYS A 44 7.05 13.07 5.29
N GLY A 45 5.76 13.17 5.63
CA GLY A 45 4.74 13.83 4.81
C GLY A 45 4.89 15.35 4.65
N ALA A 46 5.80 15.98 5.40
CA ALA A 46 6.11 17.40 5.32
C ALA A 46 7.62 17.66 5.15
N SER A 47 8.39 16.66 4.72
CA SER A 47 9.85 16.76 4.60
C SER A 47 10.28 17.14 3.19
N ARG A 48 10.64 18.42 3.01
CA ARG A 48 11.25 18.90 1.76
C ARG A 48 12.61 18.27 1.47
N GLU A 49 13.35 17.90 2.52
CA GLU A 49 14.63 17.17 2.37
C GLU A 49 14.39 15.80 1.71
N LEU A 50 13.35 15.07 2.14
CA LEU A 50 13.03 13.77 1.53
C LEU A 50 12.47 13.92 0.11
N PHE A 51 11.49 14.79 -0.10
CA PHE A 51 10.80 14.86 -1.39
C PHE A 51 11.58 15.65 -2.45
N GLU A 52 12.09 16.83 -2.12
CA GLU A 52 12.71 17.70 -3.14
C GLU A 52 14.23 17.49 -3.21
N ALA A 53 14.94 17.48 -2.07
CA ALA A 53 16.40 17.32 -2.10
C ALA A 53 16.82 15.89 -2.48
N LEU A 54 16.35 14.88 -1.75
CA LEU A 54 16.74 13.49 -1.96
C LEU A 54 16.01 12.88 -3.16
N LEU A 55 14.68 12.73 -3.07
CA LEU A 55 13.91 11.97 -4.05
C LEU A 55 13.96 12.60 -5.46
N ARG A 56 13.75 13.91 -5.58
CA ARG A 56 13.79 14.60 -6.88
C ARG A 56 15.19 15.05 -7.27
N GLY A 57 15.94 15.66 -6.34
CA GLY A 57 17.27 16.21 -6.60
C GLY A 57 18.33 15.14 -6.80
N GLU A 58 18.47 14.19 -5.86
CA GLU A 58 19.52 13.16 -5.91
C GLU A 58 19.09 11.93 -6.73
N LEU A 59 17.87 11.41 -6.52
CA LEU A 59 17.43 10.18 -7.19
C LEU A 59 16.86 10.43 -8.60
N GLY A 60 16.42 11.65 -8.90
CA GLY A 60 15.89 12.05 -10.20
C GLY A 60 14.44 11.64 -10.44
N PHE A 61 13.64 11.47 -9.39
CA PHE A 61 12.22 11.11 -9.50
C PHE A 61 11.39 12.25 -10.14
N ASP A 62 10.66 11.94 -11.19
CA ASP A 62 9.82 12.88 -11.93
C ASP A 62 8.31 12.58 -11.85
N GLY A 63 7.95 11.53 -11.12
CA GLY A 63 6.57 11.10 -10.89
C GLY A 63 5.82 11.87 -9.80
N VAL A 64 4.71 11.26 -9.35
CA VAL A 64 3.76 11.82 -8.37
C VAL A 64 4.04 11.31 -6.96
N VAL A 65 4.04 12.21 -5.97
CA VAL A 65 4.05 11.83 -4.55
C VAL A 65 2.62 11.83 -4.04
N VAL A 66 2.13 10.68 -3.59
CA VAL A 66 0.83 10.54 -2.95
C VAL A 66 1.00 10.43 -1.43
N SER A 67 0.02 10.93 -0.69
CA SER A 67 0.04 10.77 0.76
C SER A 67 -0.28 9.34 1.16
N ASP A 68 0.34 8.81 2.21
CA ASP A 68 -0.29 7.71 2.92
C ASP A 68 -1.58 8.22 3.59
N TYR A 69 -2.51 7.33 3.91
CA TYR A 69 -3.83 7.68 4.40
C TYR A 69 -3.76 8.54 5.65
N PHE A 70 -4.35 9.74 5.58
CA PHE A 70 -4.36 10.68 6.71
C PHE A 70 -3.01 11.29 7.08
N THR A 71 -1.98 11.18 6.22
CA THR A 71 -0.68 11.86 6.43
C THR A 71 -0.85 13.34 6.76
N ILE A 72 -1.61 14.10 5.96
CA ILE A 72 -1.79 15.54 6.19
C ILE A 72 -2.52 15.82 7.52
N PRO A 73 -3.63 15.12 7.86
CA PRO A 73 -4.21 15.23 9.20
C PRO A 73 -3.23 14.99 10.35
N THR A 74 -2.35 14.00 10.24
CA THR A 74 -1.40 13.67 11.32
C THR A 74 -0.40 14.79 11.60
N LEU A 75 -0.14 15.69 10.64
CA LEU A 75 0.69 16.88 10.88
C LEU A 75 0.13 17.76 12.01
N MET A 76 -1.20 17.79 12.18
CA MET A 76 -1.85 18.49 13.29
C MET A 76 -2.07 17.57 14.49
N THR A 77 -2.67 16.40 14.23
CA THR A 77 -3.29 15.60 15.30
C THR A 77 -2.31 14.71 16.04
N TYR A 78 -1.16 14.39 15.44
CA TYR A 78 -0.18 13.49 16.03
C TYR A 78 1.19 14.14 16.14
N HIS A 79 1.73 14.61 15.02
CA HIS A 79 3.04 15.26 14.97
C HIS A 79 3.05 16.68 15.54
N GLN A 80 1.87 17.31 15.64
CA GLN A 80 1.68 18.64 16.24
C GLN A 80 2.58 19.74 15.64
N VAL A 81 2.90 19.64 14.34
CA VAL A 81 3.71 20.61 13.58
C VAL A 81 2.87 21.65 12.84
N ALA A 82 1.55 21.50 12.82
CA ALA A 82 0.61 22.43 12.20
C ALA A 82 -0.49 22.85 13.18
N ALA A 83 -0.78 24.15 13.25
CA ALA A 83 -1.81 24.71 14.12
C ALA A 83 -3.20 24.76 13.46
N SER A 84 -3.29 24.60 12.15
CA SER A 84 -4.55 24.62 11.40
C SER A 84 -4.54 23.69 10.18
N LYS A 85 -5.72 23.35 9.65
CA LYS A 85 -5.81 22.53 8.43
C LYS A 85 -5.15 23.21 7.23
N ALA A 86 -5.34 24.52 7.10
CA ALA A 86 -4.70 25.32 6.06
C ALA A 86 -3.17 25.29 6.18
N GLU A 87 -2.63 25.33 7.40
CA GLU A 87 -1.20 25.19 7.64
C GLU A 87 -0.67 23.80 7.33
N ALA A 88 -1.37 22.74 7.74
CA ALA A 88 -1.00 21.37 7.39
C ALA A 88 -1.02 21.13 5.87
N ALA A 89 -2.04 21.66 5.17
CA ALA A 89 -2.11 21.62 3.72
C ALA A 89 -0.92 22.34 3.08
N ARG A 90 -0.60 23.54 3.55
CA ARG A 90 0.56 24.32 3.10
C ARG A 90 1.86 23.56 3.30
N LEU A 91 2.13 23.06 4.51
CA LEU A 91 3.37 22.32 4.83
C LEU A 91 3.57 21.11 3.92
N ALA A 92 2.52 20.30 3.74
CA ALA A 92 2.58 19.12 2.88
C ALA A 92 2.82 19.50 1.41
N LEU A 93 2.08 20.49 0.89
CA LEU A 93 2.20 20.92 -0.51
C LEU A 93 3.57 21.56 -0.78
N GLU A 94 4.06 22.39 0.14
CA GLU A 94 5.39 22.99 0.08
C GLU A 94 6.51 21.96 0.08
N ALA A 95 6.35 20.91 0.89
CA ALA A 95 7.32 19.82 0.95
C ALA A 95 7.42 19.06 -0.38
N GLY A 96 6.34 19.02 -1.18
CA GLY A 96 6.32 18.34 -2.47
C GLY A 96 5.32 17.18 -2.56
N LEU A 97 4.41 17.05 -1.59
CA LEU A 97 3.31 16.10 -1.63
C LEU A 97 2.26 16.57 -2.66
N ASP A 98 1.94 15.72 -3.64
CA ASP A 98 1.11 16.14 -4.78
C ASP A 98 -0.39 15.76 -4.60
N VAL A 99 -0.68 14.64 -3.92
CA VAL A 99 -2.06 14.11 -3.77
C VAL A 99 -2.37 13.76 -2.32
N GLU A 100 -3.50 14.24 -1.81
CA GLU A 100 -4.05 13.84 -0.51
C GLU A 100 -4.88 12.55 -0.63
N LEU A 101 -4.60 11.59 0.24
CA LEU A 101 -5.34 10.33 0.39
C LEU A 101 -5.81 10.13 1.86
N PRO A 102 -6.90 9.38 2.09
CA PRO A 102 -7.76 8.74 1.08
C PRO A 102 -8.82 9.66 0.47
N THR A 103 -9.04 10.84 1.06
CA THR A 103 -10.15 11.73 0.71
C THR A 103 -9.71 13.18 0.71
N LEU A 104 -10.38 14.01 -0.10
CA LEU A 104 -10.19 15.46 -0.11
C LEU A 104 -10.68 16.09 1.20
N ASN A 105 -9.75 16.54 2.06
CA ASN A 105 -10.06 17.17 3.34
C ASN A 105 -9.20 18.40 3.61
N TYR A 106 -7.88 18.30 3.41
CA TYR A 106 -6.92 19.38 3.63
C TYR A 106 -6.58 20.11 2.32
N TYR A 107 -6.48 19.39 1.20
CA TYR A 107 -6.29 19.98 -0.14
C TYR A 107 -7.61 20.48 -0.76
N GLY A 108 -8.73 20.35 -0.04
CA GLY A 108 -10.01 20.96 -0.39
C GLY A 108 -10.10 22.41 0.09
N GLU A 109 -11.14 22.71 0.87
CA GLU A 109 -11.39 24.07 1.37
C GLU A 109 -10.20 24.70 2.11
N PRO A 110 -9.47 24.00 3.01
CA PRO A 110 -8.38 24.63 3.75
C PRO A 110 -7.23 25.13 2.86
N LEU A 111 -6.92 24.42 1.78
CA LEU A 111 -5.92 24.87 0.80
C LEU A 111 -6.43 26.07 -0.01
N ARG A 112 -7.73 26.10 -0.34
CA ARG A 112 -8.35 27.25 -1.02
C ARG A 112 -8.30 28.52 -0.17
N GLU A 113 -8.58 28.40 1.13
CA GLU A 113 -8.42 29.50 2.09
C GLU A 113 -6.96 29.97 2.14
N ALA A 114 -6.00 29.05 2.22
CA ALA A 114 -4.58 29.39 2.23
C ALA A 114 -4.11 30.13 0.96
N LEU A 115 -4.65 29.78 -0.20
CA LEU A 115 -4.42 30.50 -1.46
C LEU A 115 -5.04 31.89 -1.45
N ALA A 116 -6.29 32.02 -1.00
CA ALA A 116 -7.00 33.30 -0.95
C ALA A 116 -6.30 34.31 -0.02
N ASP A 117 -5.73 33.82 1.08
CA ASP A 117 -4.98 34.62 2.05
C ASP A 117 -3.51 34.86 1.65
N GLY A 118 -3.04 34.33 0.52
CA GLY A 118 -1.65 34.45 0.06
C GLY A 118 -0.62 33.67 0.90
N ARG A 119 -1.06 32.68 1.67
CA ARG A 119 -0.19 31.78 2.45
C ARG A 119 0.39 30.64 1.62
N VAL A 120 -0.21 30.35 0.47
CA VAL A 120 0.25 29.38 -0.53
C VAL A 120 0.30 30.09 -1.87
N GLU A 121 1.35 29.83 -2.65
CA GLU A 121 1.48 30.37 -4.00
C GLU A 121 0.79 29.44 -5.01
N MET A 122 0.04 30.00 -5.96
CA MET A 122 -0.62 29.22 -7.02
C MET A 122 0.36 28.32 -7.79
N ALA A 123 1.62 28.76 -7.96
CA ALA A 123 2.66 27.97 -8.60
C ALA A 123 2.93 26.62 -7.91
N GLN A 124 2.70 26.50 -6.61
CA GLN A 124 2.87 25.24 -5.87
C GLN A 124 1.76 24.24 -6.21
N VAL A 125 0.53 24.75 -6.37
CA VAL A 125 -0.62 23.95 -6.83
C VAL A 125 -0.44 23.56 -8.29
N ASP A 126 -0.06 24.51 -9.15
CA ASP A 126 0.18 24.25 -10.58
C ASP A 126 1.23 23.16 -10.78
N ARG A 127 2.30 23.16 -9.96
CA ARG A 127 3.33 22.12 -9.98
C ARG A 127 2.76 20.73 -9.64
N ALA A 128 1.99 20.61 -8.57
CA ALA A 128 1.38 19.33 -8.16
C ALA A 128 0.37 18.84 -9.21
N VAL A 129 -0.50 19.74 -9.68
CA VAL A 129 -1.50 19.44 -10.72
C VAL A 129 -0.82 19.03 -12.03
N ALA A 130 0.25 19.71 -12.46
CA ALA A 130 0.97 19.36 -13.67
C ALA A 130 1.56 17.95 -13.62
N ARG A 131 2.10 17.51 -12.48
CA ARG A 131 2.60 16.14 -12.29
C ARG A 131 1.48 15.11 -12.38
N VAL A 132 0.35 15.36 -11.72
CA VAL A 132 -0.82 14.46 -11.77
C VAL A 132 -1.41 14.40 -13.18
N LEU A 133 -1.55 15.53 -13.87
CA LEU A 133 -2.05 15.58 -15.24
C LEU A 133 -1.10 14.87 -16.20
N ARG A 134 0.21 15.07 -16.07
CA ARG A 134 1.22 14.34 -16.87
C ARG A 134 1.04 12.83 -16.73
N MET A 135 0.97 12.32 -15.50
CA MET A 135 0.74 10.90 -15.25
C MET A 135 -0.57 10.41 -15.89
N LYS A 136 -1.65 11.19 -15.81
CA LYS A 136 -2.94 10.83 -16.45
C LYS A 136 -2.82 10.77 -17.98
N PHE A 137 -2.05 11.66 -18.60
CA PHE A 137 -1.76 11.62 -20.03
C PHE A 137 -0.87 10.42 -20.40
N GLU A 138 0.18 10.14 -19.64
CA GLU A 138 1.07 8.99 -19.87
C GLU A 138 0.32 7.66 -19.76
N LEU A 139 -0.68 7.58 -18.88
CA LEU A 139 -1.58 6.44 -18.76
C LEU A 139 -2.69 6.39 -19.83
N GLY A 140 -2.81 7.42 -20.68
CA GLY A 140 -3.85 7.50 -21.72
C GLY A 140 -5.27 7.63 -21.17
N LEU A 141 -5.43 8.17 -19.94
CA LEU A 141 -6.73 8.25 -19.27
C LEU A 141 -7.66 9.32 -19.87
N PHE A 142 -7.15 10.23 -20.68
CA PHE A 142 -7.98 11.19 -21.41
C PHE A 142 -8.65 10.56 -22.63
N GLU A 143 -7.98 9.59 -23.25
CA GLU A 143 -8.49 8.87 -24.42
C GLU A 143 -9.28 7.61 -24.01
N ASN A 144 -8.81 6.89 -22.99
CA ASN A 144 -9.36 5.60 -22.56
C ASN A 144 -9.44 5.54 -21.02
N ALA A 145 -10.34 6.33 -20.43
CA ALA A 145 -10.49 6.45 -18.98
C ALA A 145 -11.01 5.20 -18.27
N TYR A 146 -11.75 4.34 -18.99
CA TYR A 146 -12.51 3.25 -18.41
C TYR A 146 -12.15 1.90 -19.04
N VAL A 147 -12.37 0.84 -18.26
CA VAL A 147 -12.19 -0.55 -18.68
C VAL A 147 -13.55 -1.23 -18.85
N ASP A 148 -13.59 -2.32 -19.63
CA ASP A 148 -14.74 -3.21 -19.68
C ASP A 148 -14.78 -4.10 -18.43
N ALA A 149 -15.66 -3.77 -17.49
CA ALA A 149 -15.81 -4.52 -16.25
C ALA A 149 -16.32 -5.95 -16.49
N GLU A 150 -17.11 -6.18 -17.53
CA GLU A 150 -17.66 -7.50 -17.87
C GLU A 150 -16.58 -8.44 -18.44
N ALA A 151 -15.48 -7.89 -18.94
CA ALA A 151 -14.33 -8.66 -19.39
C ALA A 151 -13.42 -9.14 -18.23
N ALA A 152 -13.52 -8.53 -17.05
CA ALA A 152 -12.63 -8.82 -15.92
C ALA A 152 -12.63 -10.30 -15.48
N PRO A 153 -13.78 -11.00 -15.37
CA PRO A 153 -13.81 -12.42 -15.01
C PRO A 153 -13.05 -13.32 -15.98
N ALA A 154 -12.91 -12.93 -17.26
CA ALA A 154 -12.20 -13.73 -18.25
C ALA A 154 -10.67 -13.67 -18.09
N VAL A 155 -10.15 -12.63 -17.44
CA VAL A 155 -8.70 -12.38 -17.25
C VAL A 155 -8.27 -12.53 -15.80
N PHE A 156 -9.19 -12.82 -14.88
CA PHE A 156 -8.96 -13.01 -13.45
C PHE A 156 -8.97 -14.50 -13.07
N ASP A 157 -8.10 -14.88 -12.14
CA ASP A 157 -7.95 -16.24 -11.61
C ASP A 157 -7.78 -17.35 -12.69
N THR A 158 -7.04 -17.03 -13.76
CA THR A 158 -6.87 -17.95 -14.88
C THR A 158 -6.03 -19.17 -14.50
N PRO A 159 -6.12 -20.30 -15.24
CA PRO A 159 -5.27 -21.48 -14.99
C PRO A 159 -3.78 -21.16 -15.03
N GLU A 160 -3.35 -20.18 -15.82
CA GLU A 160 -1.96 -19.75 -15.88
C GLU A 160 -1.53 -18.97 -14.63
N GLN A 161 -2.37 -18.04 -14.16
CA GLN A 161 -2.15 -17.31 -12.92
C GLN A 161 -2.08 -18.27 -11.72
N ARG A 162 -2.97 -19.26 -11.64
CA ARG A 162 -2.92 -20.31 -10.59
C ARG A 162 -1.65 -21.14 -10.66
N ARG A 163 -1.19 -21.51 -11.86
CA ARG A 163 0.11 -22.21 -12.03
C ARG A 163 1.28 -21.33 -11.58
N LEU A 164 1.28 -20.04 -11.91
CA LEU A 164 2.31 -19.10 -11.49
C LEU A 164 2.32 -18.92 -9.97
N ALA A 165 1.16 -18.66 -9.35
CA ALA A 165 1.01 -18.54 -7.90
C ALA A 165 1.54 -19.78 -7.17
N ARG A 166 1.21 -20.99 -7.67
CA ARG A 166 1.74 -22.24 -7.13
C ARG A 166 3.26 -22.34 -7.24
N ARG A 167 3.85 -21.93 -8.37
CA ARG A 167 5.32 -21.92 -8.54
C ARG A 167 5.99 -20.94 -7.59
N ILE A 168 5.40 -19.75 -7.39
CA ILE A 168 5.90 -18.76 -6.42
C ILE A 168 5.87 -19.37 -5.02
N ALA A 169 4.73 -19.92 -4.58
CA ALA A 169 4.61 -20.56 -3.27
C ALA A 169 5.65 -21.68 -3.06
N GLN A 170 5.85 -22.56 -4.06
CA GLN A 170 6.85 -23.63 -4.00
C GLN A 170 8.29 -23.12 -3.87
N LYS A 171 8.61 -21.96 -4.46
CA LYS A 171 9.94 -21.34 -4.40
C LYS A 171 10.14 -20.47 -3.15
N SER A 172 9.06 -20.07 -2.48
CA SER A 172 9.12 -19.24 -1.27
C SER A 172 9.19 -20.04 0.04
N MET A 173 8.95 -21.35 0.00
CA MET A 173 9.05 -22.21 1.20
C MET A 173 10.51 -22.44 1.59
N VAL A 174 10.83 -22.28 2.88
CA VAL A 174 12.17 -22.45 3.43
C VAL A 174 12.22 -23.70 4.32
N LEU A 175 13.11 -24.64 3.98
CA LEU A 175 13.42 -25.78 4.85
C LEU A 175 14.48 -25.36 5.88
N LEU A 176 14.06 -25.04 7.10
CA LEU A 176 14.95 -24.57 8.16
C LEU A 176 15.77 -25.70 8.80
N LYS A 177 15.21 -26.92 8.87
CA LYS A 177 15.81 -28.06 9.58
C LYS A 177 15.31 -29.38 8.98
N ASN A 178 16.22 -30.33 8.75
CA ASN A 178 15.91 -31.69 8.28
C ASN A 178 16.84 -32.71 8.95
N GLU A 179 16.50 -33.15 10.17
CA GLU A 179 17.30 -34.14 10.90
C GLU A 179 17.02 -35.56 10.42
N GLY A 180 18.08 -36.35 10.24
CA GLY A 180 17.98 -37.76 9.88
C GLY A 180 17.32 -38.01 8.51
N ASP A 181 17.44 -37.06 7.58
CA ASP A 181 16.87 -37.14 6.24
C ASP A 181 15.36 -37.48 6.22
N LEU A 182 14.62 -36.97 7.20
CA LEU A 182 13.18 -37.24 7.34
C LEU A 182 12.37 -36.77 6.13
N LEU A 183 12.74 -35.63 5.55
CA LEU A 183 12.13 -35.10 4.33
C LEU A 183 13.02 -35.40 3.11
N PRO A 184 12.43 -35.75 1.93
CA PRO A 184 10.99 -35.83 1.66
C PRO A 184 10.34 -37.08 2.28
N LEU A 185 9.07 -36.96 2.68
CA LEU A 185 8.32 -38.08 3.25
C LEU A 185 8.17 -39.23 2.23
N ASP A 186 8.32 -40.46 2.73
CA ASP A 186 8.13 -41.67 1.93
C ASP A 186 6.66 -41.81 1.47
N ARG A 187 6.45 -42.12 0.19
CA ARG A 187 5.11 -42.26 -0.40
C ARG A 187 4.37 -43.52 0.04
N SER A 188 5.04 -44.47 0.71
CA SER A 188 4.44 -45.67 1.28
C SER A 188 3.74 -45.43 2.62
N LEU A 189 3.87 -44.23 3.21
CA LEU A 189 3.16 -43.84 4.42
C LEU A 189 1.64 -43.95 4.22
N ARG A 190 0.99 -44.79 5.03
CA ARG A 190 -0.47 -45.04 4.93
C ARG A 190 -1.32 -44.04 5.72
N ARG A 191 -0.74 -43.37 6.70
CA ARG A 191 -1.43 -42.46 7.63
C ARG A 191 -0.52 -41.29 7.97
N LEU A 192 -1.05 -40.08 7.86
CA LEU A 192 -0.40 -38.84 8.22
C LEU A 192 -1.31 -38.06 9.16
N ALA A 193 -0.79 -37.68 10.33
CA ALA A 193 -1.49 -36.77 11.23
C ALA A 193 -1.11 -35.33 10.89
N VAL A 194 -2.11 -34.49 10.56
CA VAL A 194 -1.92 -33.06 10.30
C VAL A 194 -2.48 -32.31 11.50
N ILE A 195 -1.60 -31.69 12.30
CA ILE A 195 -1.94 -31.09 13.59
C ILE A 195 -1.49 -29.63 13.60
N GLY A 196 -2.35 -28.73 14.08
CA GLY A 196 -2.04 -27.33 14.30
C GLY A 196 -3.19 -26.41 13.86
N PRO A 197 -3.26 -25.18 14.40
CA PRO A 197 -4.37 -24.25 14.15
C PRO A 197 -4.47 -23.80 12.69
N SER A 198 -3.38 -23.92 11.92
CA SER A 198 -3.32 -23.54 10.51
C SER A 198 -3.64 -24.69 9.54
N ALA A 199 -3.82 -25.92 10.04
CA ALA A 199 -4.01 -27.10 9.19
C ALA A 199 -5.22 -26.97 8.26
N GLU A 200 -6.35 -26.49 8.78
CA GLU A 200 -7.61 -26.34 8.03
C GLU A 200 -8.01 -24.87 7.83
N SER A 201 -7.13 -23.92 8.19
CA SER A 201 -7.44 -22.49 8.11
C SER A 201 -6.90 -21.87 6.82
N ILE A 202 -7.80 -21.58 5.88
CA ILE A 202 -7.47 -20.79 4.68
C ILE A 202 -7.10 -19.36 5.07
N ARG A 203 -7.79 -18.76 6.05
CA ARG A 203 -7.61 -17.36 6.45
C ARG A 203 -6.18 -17.07 6.93
N LEU A 204 -5.55 -18.03 7.62
CA LEU A 204 -4.17 -17.90 8.09
C LEU A 204 -3.14 -17.99 6.96
N LEU A 205 -3.51 -18.49 5.78
CA LEU A 205 -2.64 -18.54 4.59
C LEU A 205 -2.67 -17.23 3.79
N GLN A 206 -3.69 -16.39 3.99
CA GLN A 206 -3.93 -15.19 3.17
C GLN A 206 -3.14 -13.96 3.62
N GLY A 207 -2.71 -13.92 4.90
CA GLY A 207 -2.05 -12.75 5.46
C GLY A 207 -2.97 -11.52 5.56
N ASP A 208 -2.36 -10.34 5.50
CA ASP A 208 -3.04 -9.05 5.44
C ASP A 208 -3.15 -8.56 3.99
N TYR A 209 -3.86 -7.44 3.77
CA TYR A 209 -4.11 -6.86 2.45
C TYR A 209 -4.74 -7.79 1.41
N HIS A 210 -5.39 -8.86 1.87
CA HIS A 210 -6.13 -9.80 1.04
C HIS A 210 -7.62 -9.41 1.00
N TYR A 211 -8.32 -9.68 -0.11
CA TYR A 211 -9.71 -9.25 -0.30
C TYR A 211 -10.66 -9.66 0.86
N PRO A 212 -10.71 -10.94 1.27
CA PRO A 212 -11.36 -11.40 2.49
C PRO A 212 -11.06 -10.57 3.75
N ALA A 213 -9.79 -10.24 3.99
CA ALA A 213 -9.37 -9.50 5.17
C ALA A 213 -9.96 -8.08 5.17
N HIS A 214 -10.03 -7.44 4.01
CA HIS A 214 -10.68 -6.14 3.86
C HIS A 214 -12.20 -6.22 4.03
N LEU A 215 -12.83 -7.29 3.54
CA LEU A 215 -14.27 -7.51 3.75
C LEU A 215 -14.59 -7.74 5.22
N GLU A 216 -13.79 -8.52 5.93
CA GLU A 216 -13.89 -8.70 7.38
C GLU A 216 -13.73 -7.35 8.12
N MET A 217 -12.73 -6.54 7.74
CA MET A 217 -12.54 -5.20 8.32
C MET A 217 -13.74 -4.28 8.08
N ARG A 218 -14.35 -4.36 6.89
CA ARG A 218 -15.42 -3.45 6.45
C ARG A 218 -16.82 -3.89 6.90
N PHE A 219 -17.06 -5.20 6.98
CA PHE A 219 -18.38 -5.80 7.18
C PHE A 219 -18.46 -6.80 8.34
N GLY A 220 -17.33 -7.18 8.95
CA GLY A 220 -17.32 -8.08 10.09
C GLY A 220 -17.92 -7.44 11.35
N PRO A 221 -18.33 -8.25 12.34
CA PRO A 221 -18.72 -7.75 13.66
C PRO A 221 -17.48 -7.18 14.35
N VAL A 222 -17.46 -5.88 14.65
CA VAL A 222 -16.33 -5.23 15.34
C VAL A 222 -16.84 -4.43 16.55
N GLY A 223 -16.10 -4.54 17.66
CA GLY A 223 -16.15 -3.57 18.76
C GLY A 223 -15.79 -2.15 18.29
N GLU A 224 -16.11 -1.17 19.12
CA GLU A 224 -16.04 0.26 18.81
C GLU A 224 -14.67 0.69 18.23
N GLY A 225 -14.65 1.42 17.09
CA GLY A 225 -13.43 2.11 16.61
C GLY A 225 -13.06 2.09 15.11
N SER A 226 -13.89 1.55 14.20
CA SER A 226 -13.52 1.53 12.76
C SER A 226 -13.65 2.91 12.10
N LEU A 227 -12.57 3.36 11.43
CA LEU A 227 -12.43 4.66 10.75
C LEU A 227 -12.84 4.64 9.26
N ALA A 228 -13.23 3.49 8.71
CA ALA A 228 -13.57 3.34 7.29
C ALA A 228 -15.09 3.50 7.02
N PRO A 229 -15.51 4.17 5.93
CA PRO A 229 -16.91 4.26 5.54
C PRO A 229 -17.52 2.86 5.30
N ARG A 230 -18.65 2.54 5.97
CA ARG A 230 -19.38 1.28 5.78
C ARG A 230 -20.44 1.41 4.67
N PRO A 231 -20.55 0.46 3.74
CA PRO A 231 -21.71 0.30 2.86
C PRO A 231 -22.90 -0.24 3.66
N GLU A 232 -24.11 -0.04 3.15
CA GLU A 232 -25.32 -0.62 3.74
C GLU A 232 -25.24 -2.16 3.76
N ALA A 233 -25.73 -2.77 4.85
CA ALA A 233 -25.75 -4.21 5.02
C ALA A 233 -26.61 -4.88 3.94
N GLY A 234 -26.09 -5.92 3.29
CA GLY A 234 -26.82 -6.71 2.29
C GLY A 234 -26.62 -6.31 0.81
N ALA A 235 -25.78 -5.31 0.52
CA ALA A 235 -25.57 -4.83 -0.85
C ALA A 235 -24.67 -5.74 -1.72
N VAL A 236 -23.93 -6.69 -1.15
CA VAL A 236 -22.97 -7.52 -1.88
C VAL A 236 -22.99 -8.96 -1.36
N ASP A 237 -23.36 -9.92 -2.22
CA ASP A 237 -23.03 -11.32 -1.98
C ASP A 237 -21.52 -11.49 -2.20
N LEU A 238 -20.80 -11.68 -1.11
CA LEU A 238 -19.34 -11.74 -1.13
C LEU A 238 -18.86 -13.10 -1.66
N ALA A 239 -19.65 -14.17 -1.54
CA ALA A 239 -19.24 -15.54 -1.85
C ALA A 239 -18.83 -15.72 -3.33
N GLN A 240 -19.47 -14.99 -4.25
CA GLN A 240 -19.15 -15.01 -5.68
C GLN A 240 -17.80 -14.36 -6.03
N TYR A 241 -17.22 -13.58 -5.12
CA TYR A 241 -15.96 -12.85 -5.34
C TYR A 241 -14.75 -13.49 -4.63
N PHE A 242 -14.93 -14.59 -3.90
CA PHE A 242 -13.80 -15.31 -3.31
C PHE A 242 -13.16 -16.23 -4.35
N VAL A 243 -11.86 -16.02 -4.60
CA VAL A 243 -11.04 -17.00 -5.29
C VAL A 243 -11.00 -18.29 -4.48
N PRO A 244 -11.39 -19.46 -5.04
CA PRO A 244 -11.30 -20.73 -4.33
C PRO A 244 -9.86 -21.01 -3.88
N MET A 245 -9.69 -21.18 -2.57
CA MET A 245 -8.44 -21.50 -1.90
C MET A 245 -8.58 -22.84 -1.17
N VAL A 246 -7.46 -23.53 -1.01
CA VAL A 246 -7.40 -24.87 -0.43
C VAL A 246 -6.57 -24.81 0.84
N SER A 247 -7.08 -25.35 1.94
CA SER A 247 -6.31 -25.45 3.19
C SER A 247 -5.17 -26.46 3.08
N VAL A 248 -4.22 -26.46 4.02
CA VAL A 248 -3.12 -27.46 4.03
C VAL A 248 -3.68 -28.88 4.11
N LEU A 249 -4.62 -29.12 5.02
CA LEU A 249 -5.25 -30.41 5.24
C LEU A 249 -6.02 -30.87 3.99
N GLU A 250 -6.81 -29.99 3.38
CA GLU A 250 -7.56 -30.30 2.17
C GLU A 250 -6.61 -30.59 0.98
N GLY A 251 -5.53 -29.82 0.86
CA GLY A 251 -4.50 -30.04 -0.16
C GLY A 251 -3.85 -31.43 -0.04
N ILE A 252 -3.54 -31.86 1.19
CA ILE A 252 -3.02 -33.21 1.47
C ILE A 252 -4.07 -34.29 1.15
N ARG A 253 -5.33 -34.08 1.55
CA ARG A 253 -6.43 -35.03 1.27
C ARG A 253 -6.67 -35.21 -0.22
N SER A 254 -6.59 -34.14 -1.02
CA SER A 254 -6.78 -34.19 -2.48
C SER A 254 -5.71 -35.00 -3.25
N LYS A 255 -4.61 -35.34 -2.57
CA LYS A 255 -3.45 -36.05 -3.12
C LYS A 255 -3.35 -37.50 -2.62
N SER A 256 -4.16 -37.85 -1.62
CA SER A 256 -4.16 -39.16 -0.96
C SER A 256 -5.13 -40.13 -1.64
#